data_AF-A0A3D1E6N9-F1
#
_entry.id   AF-A0A3D1E6N9-F1
#
_cell.length_a   1.000
_cell.length_b   1.000
_cell.length_c   1.000
_cell.angle_alpha   90.00
_cell.angle_beta   90.00
_cell.angle_gamma   90.00
#
_symmetry.space_group_name_H-M   'P 1'
#
loop_
_entity.id
_entity.type
_entity.pdbx_description
1 polymer ?
#
loop_
_entity_poly.entity_id
_entity_poly.type
_entity_poly.pdbx_seq_one_letter_code
_entity_poly.pdbx_strand_id
1 'polypeptide(L)' 'DLTPGIALVMGAEDTGISPAVLKITDHQASLPILGEIASLNVSVACGVILYEVVRQRMPKG' A
#
# COMPACT_ATOMS: atom_id res chain seq x y z
N ASP A 1 9.52 -7.22 -1.21
CA ASP A 1 9.82 -7.34 -2.65
C ASP A 1 8.48 -7.32 -3.38
N LEU A 2 8.30 -6.39 -4.31
CA LEU A 2 7.08 -6.15 -5.10
C LEU A 2 7.32 -6.43 -6.60
N THR A 3 8.43 -7.09 -6.93
CA THR A 3 8.76 -7.44 -8.31
C THR A 3 7.80 -8.46 -8.93
N PRO A 4 7.31 -9.50 -8.23
CA PRO A 4 6.32 -10.43 -8.80
C PRO A 4 4.96 -9.76 -9.02
N GLY A 5 4.04 -10.45 -9.70
CA GLY A 5 2.65 -10.02 -9.79
C GLY A 5 2.02 -9.98 -8.40
N ILE A 6 1.46 -8.83 -8.01
CA ILE A 6 0.83 -8.63 -6.71
C ILE A 6 -0.56 -8.00 -6.88
N ALA A 7 -1.46 -8.31 -5.96
CA ALA A 7 -2.72 -7.59 -5.79
C ALA A 7 -2.58 -6.59 -4.65
N LEU A 8 -2.84 -5.30 -4.92
CA LEU A 8 -2.86 -4.27 -3.89
C LEU A 8 -4.27 -4.16 -3.31
N VAL A 9 -4.39 -4.32 -2.00
CA VAL A 9 -5.66 -4.17 -1.28
C VAL A 9 -5.64 -2.85 -0.52
N MET A 10 -6.59 -1.97 -0.83
CA MET A 10 -6.76 -0.67 -0.16
C MET A 10 -8.12 -0.64 0.55
N GLY A 11 -8.15 -0.05 1.74
CA GLY A 11 -9.36 0.07 2.54
C GLY A 11 -10.21 1.29 2.17
N ALA A 12 -11.40 1.38 2.77
CA ALA A 12 -12.18 2.60 2.71
C ALA A 12 -11.52 3.72 3.55
N GLU A 13 -11.75 4.97 3.17
CA GLU A 13 -11.10 6.13 3.79
C GLU A 13 -11.46 6.33 5.26
N ASP A 14 -12.66 5.91 5.65
CA ASP A 14 -13.22 6.06 6.99
C ASP A 14 -12.99 4.85 7.89
N THR A 15 -13.10 3.64 7.32
CA THR A 15 -13.16 2.38 8.05
C THR A 15 -11.96 1.47 7.81
N GLY A 16 -11.11 1.80 6.83
CA GLY A 16 -9.91 1.03 6.50
C GLY A 16 -10.21 -0.32 5.86
N ILE A 17 -9.31 -1.29 6.05
CA ILE A 17 -9.42 -2.65 5.52
C ILE A 17 -10.13 -3.52 6.55
N SER A 18 -11.11 -4.31 6.09
CA SER A 18 -11.79 -5.30 6.93
C SER A 18 -10.79 -6.27 7.58
N PRO A 19 -10.95 -6.59 8.89
CA PRO A 19 -10.11 -7.58 9.56
C PRO A 19 -10.10 -8.96 8.89
N ALA A 20 -11.21 -9.36 8.25
CA ALA A 20 -11.30 -10.63 7.53
C ALA A 20 -10.40 -10.63 6.28
N VAL A 21 -10.29 -9.48 5.60
CA VAL A 21 -9.42 -9.31 4.42
C VAL A 21 -7.96 -9.29 4.85
N LEU A 22 -7.61 -8.56 5.93
CA LEU A 22 -6.23 -8.55 6.46
C LEU A 22 -5.74 -9.95 6.88
N LYS A 23 -6.63 -10.85 7.30
CA LYS A 23 -6.27 -12.23 7.68
C LYS A 23 -5.90 -13.11 6.49
N ILE A 24 -6.35 -12.78 5.28
CA ILE A 24 -6.09 -13.58 4.07
C ILE A 24 -5.00 -12.98 3.18
N THR A 25 -4.47 -11.79 3.51
CA THR A 25 -3.35 -11.19 2.78
C THR A 25 -2.03 -11.82 3.19
N ASP A 26 -1.16 -12.11 2.23
CA ASP A 26 0.19 -12.65 2.48
C ASP A 26 1.10 -11.63 3.18
N HIS A 27 0.92 -10.35 2.88
CA HIS A 27 1.74 -9.26 3.40
C HIS A 27 0.88 -8.05 3.76
N GLN A 28 1.29 -7.34 4.81
CA GLN A 28 0.68 -6.10 5.25
C GLN A 28 1.77 -5.02 5.31
N ALA A 29 1.46 -3.84 4.80
CA ALA A 29 2.37 -2.70 4.78
C ALA A 29 1.59 -1.40 5.01
N SER A 30 2.25 -0.41 5.60
CA SER A 30 1.70 0.92 5.84
C SER A 30 2.72 1.99 5.46
N LEU A 31 2.27 3.11 4.90
CA LEU A 31 3.15 4.25 4.70
C LEU A 31 3.46 4.92 6.04
N PRO A 32 4.73 5.24 6.32
CA PRO A 32 5.07 6.01 7.51
C PRO A 32 4.44 7.40 7.39
N ILE A 33 3.69 7.78 8.42
CA ILE A 33 3.06 9.09 8.52
C ILE A 33 3.93 9.98 9.42
N LEU A 34 4.21 11.19 8.95
CA LEU A 34 4.94 12.20 9.71
C LEU A 34 3.96 13.28 10.16
N GLY A 35 4.05 13.68 11.43
CA GLY A 35 3.16 14.69 12.02
C GLY A 35 1.90 14.09 12.67
N GLU A 36 0.86 14.90 12.80
CA GLU A 36 -0.34 14.58 13.59
C GLU A 36 -1.53 14.08 12.76
N ILE A 37 -1.37 13.91 11.44
CA ILE A 37 -2.45 13.37 10.59
C ILE A 37 -2.62 11.87 10.83
N ALA A 38 -3.86 11.38 10.79
CA ALA A 38 -4.16 9.96 10.99
C ALA A 38 -3.76 9.10 9.78
N SER A 39 -3.97 9.61 8.56
CA SER A 39 -3.65 8.92 7.31
C SER A 39 -3.52 9.88 6.13
N LEU A 40 -2.88 9.41 5.06
CA LEU A 40 -3.01 10.05 3.75
C LEU A 40 -4.34 9.67 3.10
N ASN A 41 -4.77 10.48 2.13
CA ASN A 41 -5.87 10.08 1.26
C ASN A 41 -5.53 8.75 0.55
N VAL A 42 -6.53 7.87 0.42
CA VAL A 42 -6.34 6.51 -0.13
C VAL A 42 -5.74 6.51 -1.54
N SER A 43 -6.10 7.49 -2.37
CA SER A 43 -5.56 7.60 -3.74
C SER A 43 -4.09 7.99 -3.75
N VAL A 44 -3.68 8.87 -2.83
CA VAL A 44 -2.28 9.28 -2.66
C VAL A 44 -1.45 8.11 -2.16
N ALA A 45 -1.92 7.40 -1.13
CA ALA A 45 -1.25 6.22 -0.62
C ALA A 45 -1.09 5.13 -1.69
N CYS A 46 -2.15 4.87 -2.47
CA CYS A 46 -2.12 3.94 -3.59
C CYS A 46 -1.07 4.36 -4.64
N GLY A 47 -1.05 5.63 -5.04
CA GLY A 47 -0.09 6.18 -5.99
C GLY A 47 1.36 5.97 -5.56
N VAL A 48 1.67 6.24 -4.29
CA VAL A 48 3.02 6.02 -3.73
C VAL A 48 3.44 4.55 -3.81
N ILE A 49 2.55 3.64 -3.42
CA ILE A 49 2.84 2.20 -3.44
C ILE A 49 3.03 1.71 -4.88
N LEU A 50 2.18 2.13 -5.82
CA LEU A 50 2.31 1.78 -7.23
C LEU A 50 3.66 2.26 -7.80
N TYR A 51 4.10 3.47 -7.43
CA TYR A 51 5.39 3.97 -7.87
C TYR A 51 6.57 3.18 -7.29
N GLU A 52 6.45 2.68 -6.06
CA GLU A 52 7.43 1.76 -5.48
C GLU A 52 7.47 0.41 -6.21
N VAL A 53 6.31 -0.12 -6.62
CA VAL A 53 6.24 -1.32 -7.48
C VAL A 53 6.97 -1.08 -8.79
N VAL A 54 6.72 0.05 -9.44
CA VAL A 54 7.41 0.44 -10.68
C VAL A 54 8.92 0.54 -10.43
N ARG A 55 9.34 1.27 -9.39
CA ARG A 55 10.76 1.45 -9.03
C ARG A 55 11.49 0.12 -8.84
N GLN A 56 10.86 -0.85 -8.18
CA GLN A 56 11.46 -2.18 -7.95
C GLN A 56 11.53 -3.02 -9.23
N ARG A 57 10.58 -2.84 -10.15
CA ARG A 57 10.54 -3.55 -11.44
C ARG A 57 11.40 -2.92 -12.52
N MET A 58 11.80 -1.65 -12.36
CA MET A 58 12.74 -1.02 -13.27
C MET A 58 14.11 -1.72 -13.20
N PRO A 59 14.80 -1.91 -14.34
CA PRO A 59 16.17 -2.39 -14.35
C PRO A 59 17.04 -1.49 -13.47
N LYS A 60 17.79 -2.08 -12.54
CA LYS A 60 18.88 -1.36 -11.88
C LYS A 60 19.96 -1.16 -12.93
N GLY A 61 20.24 0.11 -13.27
CA GLY A 61 21.34 0.47 -14.17
C GLY A 61 22.68 0.05 -13.62
#